data_AF-A0A352KA35-F1
#
_entry.id   AF-A0A352KA35-F1
#
_cell.length_a   1.000
_cell.length_b   1.000
_cell.length_c   1.000
_cell.angle_alpha   90.00
_cell.angle_beta   90.00
_cell.angle_gamma   90.00
#
_symmetry.space_group_name_H-M   'P 1'
#
loop_
_entity.id
_entity.type
_entity.pdbx_description
1 polymer ?
#
loop_
_entity_poly.entity_id
_entity_poly.type
_entity_poly.pdbx_seq_one_letter_code
_entity_poly.pdbx_strand_id
1 'polypeptide(L)'
;QVDILELIAADWKMIGIDLLIKPSQREVMRNRAYAGKAMMTVWSGFDTGMPTADMPPDMLAPMAQDDLQWPRWGQYYQTGGKGGEPPDMAEPVYLLTLAQEWRGATPERRRAIWREMLNLHADAQYTIGIIAGVQQPVVVADNLRNVPQEAFYGWDPGAQFGIYRPDQFWFADAPDVPAPGEGG
;
A
#
# COMPACT_ATOMS: atom_id res chain seq x y z
N GLN A 1 14.05 -0.45 9.03
CA GLN A 1 13.34 0.85 9.17
C GLN A 1 14.10 1.80 10.09
N VAL A 2 14.66 1.36 11.23
CA VAL A 2 15.47 2.22 12.12
C VAL A 2 16.66 2.84 11.39
N ASP A 3 17.43 2.05 10.62
CA ASP A 3 18.61 2.56 9.90
C ASP A 3 18.27 3.71 8.93
N ILE A 4 17.13 3.64 8.24
CA ILE A 4 16.65 4.72 7.35
C ILE A 4 16.29 5.96 8.15
N LEU A 5 15.66 5.79 9.32
CA LEU A 5 15.34 6.90 10.21
C LEU A 5 16.59 7.58 10.78
N GLU A 6 17.68 6.85 11.01
CA GLU A 6 18.94 7.43 11.45
C GLU A 6 19.57 8.32 10.37
N LEU A 7 19.48 7.93 9.10
CA LEU A 7 19.88 8.78 7.97
C LEU A 7 19.02 10.05 7.89
N ILE A 8 17.69 9.90 7.97
CA ILE A 8 16.77 11.05 7.98
C ILE A 8 17.06 11.97 9.16
N ALA A 9 17.33 11.42 10.34
CA ALA A 9 17.66 12.21 11.53
C ALA A 9 18.89 13.10 11.29
N ALA A 10 19.90 12.60 10.58
CA ALA A 10 21.08 13.39 10.22
C ALA A 10 20.72 14.56 9.28
N ASP A 11 19.93 14.30 8.24
CA ASP A 11 19.50 15.32 7.27
C ASP A 11 18.59 16.37 7.90
N TRP A 12 17.62 15.96 8.71
CA TRP A 12 16.70 16.85 9.41
C TRP A 12 17.42 17.74 10.43
N LYS A 13 18.47 17.20 11.08
CA LYS A 13 19.30 17.97 11.98
C LYS A 13 20.02 19.13 11.27
N MET A 14 20.38 18.99 9.99
CA MET A 14 20.99 20.08 9.21
C MET A 14 20.06 21.28 9.03
N ILE A 15 18.75 21.07 9.08
CA ILE A 15 17.73 22.12 9.01
C ILE A 15 17.12 22.46 10.39
N GLY A 16 17.72 21.98 11.47
CA GLY A 16 17.33 22.31 12.84
C GLY A 16 16.13 21.53 13.36
N ILE A 17 15.78 20.39 12.76
CA ILE A 17 14.70 19.51 13.21
C ILE A 17 15.29 18.28 13.90
N ASP A 18 15.00 18.12 15.19
CA ASP A 18 15.42 16.94 15.95
C ASP A 18 14.42 15.78 15.78
N LEU A 19 14.93 14.62 15.36
CA LEU A 19 14.14 13.39 15.23
C LEU A 19 14.48 12.38 16.34
N LEU A 20 13.53 12.13 17.24
CA LEU A 20 13.66 11.10 18.28
C LEU A 20 13.05 9.77 17.82
N ILE A 21 13.91 8.81 17.48
CA ILE A 21 13.49 7.48 17.03
C ILE A 21 13.12 6.62 18.25
N LYS A 22 11.93 6.02 18.21
CA LYS A 22 11.44 5.08 19.24
C LYS A 22 11.12 3.73 18.61
N PRO A 23 12.09 2.80 18.56
CA PRO A 23 11.84 1.45 18.03
C PRO A 23 10.73 0.76 18.82
N SER A 24 9.81 0.11 18.12
CA SER A 24 8.70 -0.60 18.75
C SER A 24 8.25 -1.75 17.86
N GLN A 25 7.62 -2.75 18.48
CA GLN A 25 6.97 -3.82 17.72
C GLN A 25 5.81 -3.26 16.90
N ARG A 26 5.57 -3.86 15.73
CA ARG A 26 4.53 -3.46 14.77
C ARG A 26 3.17 -3.19 15.43
N GLU A 27 2.70 -4.13 16.25
CA GLU A 27 1.38 -4.03 16.89
C GLU A 27 1.33 -2.89 17.93
N VAL A 28 2.39 -2.74 18.72
CA VAL A 28 2.47 -1.65 19.71
C VAL A 28 2.49 -0.30 19.00
N MET A 29 3.24 -0.17 17.90
CA MET A 29 3.28 1.04 17.09
C MET A 29 1.89 1.37 16.50
N ARG A 30 1.21 0.40 15.86
CA ARG A 30 -0.16 0.58 15.33
C ARG A 30 -1.13 1.02 16.41
N ASN A 31 -1.15 0.35 17.56
CA ASN A 31 -2.04 0.70 18.67
C ASN A 31 -1.79 2.13 19.18
N ARG A 32 -0.53 2.59 19.18
CA ARG A 32 -0.21 3.99 19.50
C ARG A 32 -0.71 4.95 18.42
N ALA A 33 -0.56 4.64 17.14
CA ALA A 33 -1.09 5.45 16.05
C ALA A 33 -2.62 5.56 16.16
N TYR A 34 -3.32 4.44 16.37
CA TYR A 34 -4.78 4.40 16.50
C TYR A 34 -5.28 5.19 17.71
N ALA A 35 -4.52 5.14 18.81
CA ALA A 35 -4.81 5.93 20.00
C ALA A 35 -4.44 7.42 19.86
N GLY A 36 -3.86 7.88 18.74
CA GLY A 36 -3.37 9.26 18.58
C GLY A 36 -2.16 9.59 19.46
N LYS A 37 -1.40 8.56 19.87
CA LYS A 37 -0.22 8.65 20.75
C LYS A 37 1.12 8.54 20.01
N ALA A 38 1.08 8.47 18.68
CA ALA A 38 2.24 8.54 17.81
C ALA A 38 2.23 9.90 17.10
N MET A 39 3.35 10.63 17.14
CA MET A 39 3.49 11.90 16.42
C MET A 39 3.75 11.67 14.93
N MET A 40 4.64 10.72 14.63
CA MET A 40 4.97 10.28 13.28
C MET A 40 5.20 8.77 13.32
N THR A 41 4.91 8.10 12.22
CA THR A 41 5.17 6.68 12.03
C THR A 41 5.92 6.46 10.73
N VAL A 42 6.65 5.34 10.63
CA VAL A 42 7.22 4.87 9.38
C VAL A 42 6.60 3.54 9.04
N TRP A 43 6.22 3.40 7.78
CA TRP A 43 5.57 2.22 7.24
C TRP A 43 6.03 1.93 5.83
N SER A 44 5.62 0.79 5.27
CA SER A 44 5.62 0.63 3.82
C SER A 44 4.66 1.65 3.20
N GLY A 45 4.99 2.19 2.04
CA GLY A 45 4.07 3.04 1.28
C GLY A 45 2.88 2.24 0.73
N PHE A 46 2.17 2.82 -0.23
CA PHE A 46 1.07 2.14 -0.93
C PHE A 46 1.55 0.83 -1.57
N ASP A 47 0.88 -0.28 -1.25
CA ASP A 47 1.19 -1.61 -1.77
C ASP A 47 0.48 -1.88 -3.11
N THR A 48 0.60 -0.92 -4.03
CA THR A 48 0.05 -1.03 -5.39
C THR A 48 1.18 -1.02 -6.39
N GLY A 49 1.51 -2.21 -6.91
CA GLY A 49 2.61 -2.36 -7.87
C GLY A 49 2.32 -1.75 -9.24
N MET A 50 1.03 -1.56 -9.57
CA MET A 50 0.56 -0.98 -10.84
C MET A 50 -0.69 -0.12 -10.62
N PRO A 51 -0.56 1.09 -10.05
CA PRO A 51 -1.71 1.94 -9.77
C PRO A 51 -2.38 2.36 -11.09
N THR A 52 -3.68 2.10 -11.20
CA THR A 52 -4.49 2.53 -12.35
C THR A 52 -5.71 3.28 -11.88
N ALA A 53 -6.24 4.15 -12.74
CA ALA A 53 -7.46 4.90 -12.44
C ALA A 53 -8.70 4.01 -12.22
N ASP A 54 -8.64 2.74 -12.63
CA ASP A 54 -9.70 1.75 -12.49
C ASP A 54 -9.60 0.95 -11.19
N MET A 55 -8.56 1.17 -10.38
CA MET A 55 -8.47 0.64 -9.02
C MET A 55 -9.20 1.56 -8.03
N PRO A 56 -9.84 1.01 -6.97
CA PRO A 56 -10.40 1.81 -5.89
C PRO A 56 -9.33 2.72 -5.26
N PRO A 57 -9.60 4.03 -5.07
CA PRO A 57 -8.64 4.98 -4.51
C PRO A 57 -8.63 4.95 -2.97
N ASP A 58 -8.88 3.78 -2.35
CA ASP A 58 -9.16 3.67 -0.92
C ASP A 58 -7.99 4.20 -0.06
N MET A 59 -6.75 3.99 -0.48
CA MET A 59 -5.54 4.47 0.20
C MET A 59 -5.30 5.98 0.06
N LEU A 60 -6.01 6.64 -0.86
CA LEU A 60 -5.87 8.08 -1.12
C LEU A 60 -6.86 8.91 -0.30
N ALA A 61 -7.71 8.30 0.51
CA ALA A 61 -8.67 8.99 1.37
C ALA A 61 -8.71 8.34 2.76
N PRO A 62 -9.23 9.01 3.80
CA PRO A 62 -9.36 8.44 5.14
C PRO A 62 -10.47 7.39 5.21
N MET A 63 -10.25 6.25 4.58
CA MET A 63 -11.23 5.18 4.41
C MET A 63 -10.91 3.94 5.23
N ALA A 64 -9.70 3.85 5.80
CA ALA A 64 -9.30 2.69 6.59
C ALA A 64 -8.50 3.07 7.85
N GLN A 65 -8.77 2.39 8.97
CA GLN A 65 -8.06 2.65 10.23
C GLN A 65 -6.57 2.34 10.13
N ASP A 66 -6.17 1.39 9.27
CA ASP A 66 -4.79 0.99 9.05
C ASP A 66 -3.97 1.93 8.16
N ASP A 67 -4.59 2.95 7.60
CA ASP A 67 -3.89 4.11 7.05
C ASP A 67 -3.37 5.01 8.18
N LEU A 68 -2.09 4.83 8.53
CA LEU A 68 -1.48 5.41 9.73
C LEU A 68 -1.39 6.95 9.74
N GLN A 69 -1.54 7.59 8.58
CA GLN A 69 -1.60 9.05 8.46
C GLN A 69 -2.93 9.65 8.97
N TRP A 70 -4.01 8.87 9.03
CA TRP A 70 -5.33 9.33 9.48
C TRP A 70 -6.19 8.21 10.12
N PRO A 71 -5.67 7.46 11.11
CA PRO A 71 -6.29 6.23 11.57
C PRO A 71 -7.67 6.43 12.24
N ARG A 72 -7.88 7.57 12.91
CA ARG A 72 -9.18 7.88 13.55
C ARG A 72 -10.24 8.27 12.53
N TRP A 73 -9.87 9.02 11.49
CA TRP A 73 -10.77 9.36 10.39
C TRP A 73 -11.13 8.14 9.56
N GLY A 74 -10.15 7.29 9.27
CA GLY A 74 -10.36 6.00 8.62
C GLY A 74 -11.31 5.09 9.41
N GLN A 75 -11.12 4.97 10.73
CA GLN A 75 -12.03 4.23 11.60
C GLN A 75 -13.46 4.79 11.56
N TYR A 76 -13.60 6.12 11.55
CA TYR A 76 -14.90 6.78 11.45
C TYR A 76 -15.62 6.42 10.16
N TYR A 77 -14.92 6.44 9.02
CA TYR A 77 -15.49 5.98 7.76
C TYR A 77 -15.87 4.49 7.80
N GLN A 78 -14.95 3.61 8.20
CA GLN A 78 -15.17 2.15 8.22
C GLN A 78 -16.35 1.72 9.09
N THR A 79 -16.55 2.39 10.22
CA THR A 79 -17.59 2.02 11.19
C THR A 79 -18.93 2.73 10.95
N GLY A 80 -19.02 3.58 9.94
CA GLY A 80 -20.20 4.44 9.72
C GLY A 80 -20.42 5.41 10.88
N GLY A 81 -19.34 5.95 11.44
CA GLY A 81 -19.35 6.95 12.52
C GLY A 81 -19.50 6.39 13.94
N LYS A 82 -19.45 5.07 14.14
CA LYS A 82 -19.59 4.43 15.46
C LYS A 82 -18.30 4.42 16.29
N GLY A 83 -17.16 4.65 15.68
CA GLY A 83 -15.87 4.76 16.35
C GLY A 83 -14.91 5.64 15.55
N GLY A 84 -13.84 6.12 16.18
CA GLY A 84 -12.98 7.15 15.58
C GLY A 84 -13.60 8.54 15.65
N GLU A 85 -13.11 9.45 14.80
CA GLU A 85 -13.52 10.86 14.75
C GLU A 85 -13.72 11.26 13.28
N PRO A 86 -14.69 12.14 12.96
CA PRO A 86 -14.82 12.64 11.60
C PRO A 86 -13.57 13.45 11.20
N PRO A 87 -13.18 13.48 9.90
CA PRO A 87 -12.14 14.39 9.45
C PRO A 87 -12.51 15.84 9.77
N ASP A 88 -11.54 16.60 10.29
CA ASP A 88 -11.70 18.00 10.72
C ASP A 88 -11.04 19.01 9.75
N MET A 89 -10.48 18.51 8.65
CA MET A 89 -9.85 19.29 7.59
C MET A 89 -10.66 19.22 6.29
N ALA A 90 -10.67 20.31 5.52
CA ALA A 90 -11.47 20.40 4.29
C ALA A 90 -10.98 19.43 3.20
N GLU A 91 -9.66 19.29 3.02
CA GLU A 91 -9.06 18.49 1.98
C GLU A 91 -9.29 16.97 2.19
N PRO A 92 -9.12 16.38 3.39
CA PRO A 92 -9.50 14.99 3.66
C PRO A 92 -11.01 14.71 3.51
N VAL A 93 -11.89 15.66 3.86
CA VAL A 93 -13.33 15.55 3.58
C VAL A 93 -13.58 15.52 2.07
N TYR A 94 -12.84 16.32 1.31
CA TYR A 94 -12.95 16.33 -0.14
C TYR A 94 -12.40 15.03 -0.77
N LEU A 95 -11.28 14.50 -0.29
CA LEU A 95 -10.76 13.19 -0.69
C LEU A 95 -11.78 12.07 -0.48
N LEU A 96 -12.49 12.05 0.66
CA LEU A 96 -13.60 11.10 0.88
C LEU A 96 -14.73 11.26 -0.14
N THR A 97 -15.07 12.50 -0.47
CA THR A 97 -16.13 12.81 -1.45
C THR A 97 -15.75 12.27 -2.83
N LEU A 98 -14.52 12.53 -3.26
CA LEU A 98 -13.95 12.04 -4.52
C LEU A 98 -13.90 10.50 -4.56
N ALA A 99 -13.43 9.86 -3.49
CA ALA A 99 -13.37 8.40 -3.42
C ALA A 99 -14.76 7.74 -3.46
N GLN A 100 -15.79 8.37 -2.88
CA GLN A 100 -17.17 7.92 -2.98
C GLN A 100 -17.73 8.08 -4.40
N GLU A 101 -17.46 9.23 -5.04
CA GLU A 101 -17.87 9.51 -6.42
C GLU A 101 -17.29 8.48 -7.41
N TRP A 102 -16.02 8.11 -7.21
CA TRP A 102 -15.28 7.18 -8.07
C TRP A 102 -16.01 5.86 -8.33
N ARG A 103 -16.76 5.35 -7.33
CA ARG A 103 -17.47 4.07 -7.40
C ARG A 103 -18.51 4.04 -8.53
N GLY A 104 -19.23 5.15 -8.73
CA GLY A 104 -20.27 5.30 -9.76
C GLY A 104 -19.84 6.06 -11.01
N ALA A 105 -18.60 6.54 -11.06
CA ALA A 105 -18.08 7.38 -12.13
C ALA A 105 -17.80 6.62 -13.44
N THR A 106 -17.85 7.33 -14.57
CA THR A 106 -17.37 6.82 -15.87
C THR A 106 -15.84 6.64 -15.85
N PRO A 107 -15.26 5.83 -16.75
CA PRO A 107 -13.80 5.66 -16.82
C PRO A 107 -13.02 6.98 -16.96
N GLU A 108 -13.53 7.92 -17.74
CA GLU A 108 -12.93 9.25 -17.91
C GLU A 108 -12.96 10.03 -16.60
N ARG A 109 -14.08 9.98 -15.88
CA ARG A 109 -14.22 10.68 -14.60
C ARG A 109 -13.40 10.01 -13.49
N ARG A 110 -13.32 8.67 -13.46
CA ARG A 110 -12.42 7.93 -12.56
C ARG A 110 -10.97 8.37 -12.71
N ARG A 111 -10.50 8.54 -13.95
CA ARG A 111 -9.15 9.05 -14.25
C ARG A 111 -8.94 10.48 -13.76
N ALA A 112 -9.94 11.35 -13.94
CA ALA A 112 -9.89 12.72 -13.43
C ALA A 112 -9.83 12.76 -11.90
N ILE A 113 -10.71 11.99 -11.23
CA ILE A 113 -10.74 11.85 -9.77
C ILE A 113 -9.39 11.37 -9.24
N TRP A 114 -8.83 10.29 -9.80
CA TRP A 114 -7.53 9.78 -9.40
C TRP A 114 -6.44 10.84 -9.47
N ARG A 115 -6.39 11.60 -10.58
CA ARG A 115 -5.41 12.67 -10.75
C ARG A 115 -5.60 13.80 -9.73
N GLU A 116 -6.84 14.16 -9.47
CA GLU A 116 -7.19 15.18 -8.50
C GLU A 116 -6.78 14.77 -7.08
N MET A 117 -7.06 13.53 -6.68
CA MET A 117 -6.62 12.99 -5.39
C MET A 117 -5.09 12.98 -5.27
N LEU A 118 -4.38 12.55 -6.32
CA LEU A 118 -2.90 12.55 -6.33
C LEU A 118 -2.32 13.97 -6.20
N ASN A 119 -2.92 14.97 -6.87
CA ASN A 119 -2.50 16.35 -6.73
C ASN A 119 -2.70 16.87 -5.30
N LEU A 120 -3.86 16.58 -4.69
CA LEU A 120 -4.13 16.95 -3.30
C LEU A 120 -3.12 16.34 -2.32
N HIS A 121 -2.73 15.08 -2.53
CA HIS A 121 -1.67 14.43 -1.74
C HIS A 121 -0.30 15.10 -1.94
N ALA A 122 0.03 15.47 -3.18
CA ALA A 122 1.28 16.16 -3.48
C ALA A 122 1.34 17.56 -2.86
N ASP A 123 0.23 18.28 -2.79
CA ASP A 123 0.18 19.62 -2.20
C ASP A 123 0.17 19.58 -0.67
N ALA A 124 -0.60 18.66 -0.07
CA ALA A 124 -0.80 18.60 1.38
C ALA A 124 0.27 17.80 2.15
N GLN A 125 1.03 16.93 1.48
CA GLN A 125 2.15 16.17 2.07
C GLN A 125 1.76 15.38 3.33
N TYR A 126 0.61 14.69 3.32
CA TYR A 126 0.17 13.82 4.44
C TYR A 126 1.13 12.67 4.75
N THR A 127 1.99 12.32 3.79
CA THR A 127 3.03 11.30 3.93
C THR A 127 4.25 11.74 3.14
N ILE A 128 5.44 11.57 3.75
CA ILE A 128 6.71 11.88 3.11
C ILE A 128 7.30 10.57 2.56
N GLY A 129 7.28 10.43 1.24
CA GLY A 129 7.91 9.30 0.55
C GLY A 129 9.44 9.38 0.61
N ILE A 130 10.10 8.27 0.96
CA ILE A 130 11.56 8.20 1.03
C ILE A 130 12.13 7.61 -0.28
N ILE A 131 11.71 6.39 -0.61
CA ILE A 131 12.07 5.68 -1.84
C ILE A 131 10.87 4.85 -2.33
N ALA A 132 10.82 4.58 -3.63
CA ALA A 132 9.83 3.70 -4.26
C ALA A 132 10.51 2.84 -5.33
N GLY A 133 9.84 1.77 -5.79
CA GLY A 133 10.33 0.93 -6.89
C GLY A 133 11.57 0.08 -6.54
N VAL A 134 11.71 -0.31 -5.28
CA VAL A 134 12.83 -1.16 -4.84
C VAL A 134 12.70 -2.54 -5.47
N GLN A 135 13.72 -2.97 -6.21
CA GLN A 135 13.77 -4.30 -6.83
C GLN A 135 13.67 -5.41 -5.77
N GLN A 136 12.82 -6.40 -6.05
CA GLN A 136 12.58 -7.55 -5.17
C GLN A 136 13.25 -8.79 -5.79
N PRO A 137 14.46 -9.18 -5.35
CA PRO A 137 15.09 -10.39 -5.87
C PRO A 137 14.33 -11.63 -5.39
N VAL A 138 13.98 -12.51 -6.32
CA VAL A 138 13.33 -13.80 -6.06
C VAL A 138 14.27 -14.92 -6.48
N VAL A 139 14.44 -15.91 -5.60
CA VAL A 139 15.25 -17.09 -5.90
C VAL A 139 14.33 -18.17 -6.47
N VAL A 140 14.71 -18.70 -7.63
CA VAL A 140 13.99 -19.76 -8.35
C VAL A 140 14.93 -20.95 -8.49
N ALA A 141 14.43 -22.17 -8.33
CA ALA A 141 15.22 -23.37 -8.57
C ALA A 141 15.56 -23.50 -10.06
N ASP A 142 16.78 -23.94 -10.39
CA ASP A 142 17.26 -24.03 -11.79
C ASP A 142 16.39 -24.91 -12.70
N ASN A 143 15.69 -25.89 -12.12
CA ASN A 143 14.79 -26.79 -12.83
C ASN A 143 13.32 -26.37 -12.77
N LEU A 144 12.94 -25.28 -12.09
CA LEU A 144 11.59 -24.72 -12.13
C LEU A 144 11.45 -23.85 -13.38
N ARG A 145 10.48 -24.19 -14.23
CA ARG A 145 10.24 -23.55 -15.52
C ARG A 145 8.98 -22.70 -15.50
N ASN A 146 8.86 -21.86 -16.52
CA ASN A 146 7.73 -20.95 -16.75
C ASN A 146 7.59 -19.83 -15.70
N VAL A 147 8.65 -19.56 -14.92
CA VAL A 147 8.75 -18.38 -14.04
C VAL A 147 9.32 -17.20 -14.85
N PRO A 148 8.68 -16.02 -14.88
CA PRO A 148 9.21 -14.84 -15.57
C PRO A 148 10.54 -14.38 -14.98
N GLN A 149 11.46 -13.93 -15.85
CA GLN A 149 12.74 -13.36 -15.41
C GLN A 149 12.56 -11.97 -14.78
N GLU A 150 11.65 -11.16 -15.34
CA GLU A 150 11.27 -9.86 -14.81
C GLU A 150 9.76 -9.83 -14.57
N ALA A 151 9.37 -9.33 -13.40
CA ALA A 151 8.01 -9.34 -12.92
C ALA A 151 7.77 -8.18 -11.95
N PHE A 152 6.52 -7.74 -11.87
CA PHE A 152 6.01 -6.88 -10.82
C PHE A 152 5.80 -7.68 -9.54
N TYR A 153 6.22 -7.11 -8.41
CA TYR A 153 6.02 -7.70 -7.09
C TYR A 153 5.22 -6.72 -6.24
N GLY A 154 3.94 -7.01 -6.04
CA GLY A 154 3.03 -6.20 -5.22
C GLY A 154 1.85 -7.02 -4.74
N TRP A 155 1.27 -6.66 -3.60
CA TRP A 155 0.08 -7.33 -3.10
C TRP A 155 -1.13 -7.08 -4.00
N ASP A 156 -1.45 -5.82 -4.30
CA ASP A 156 -2.56 -5.50 -5.20
C ASP A 156 -2.06 -5.25 -6.64
N PRO A 157 -2.67 -5.88 -7.67
CA PRO A 157 -3.81 -6.83 -7.64
C PRO A 157 -3.39 -8.32 -7.56
N GLY A 158 -2.09 -8.61 -7.38
CA GLY A 158 -1.51 -9.89 -7.77
C GLY A 158 -1.18 -10.89 -6.68
N ALA A 159 -1.41 -10.56 -5.40
CA ALA A 159 -0.95 -11.32 -4.24
C ALA A 159 0.51 -11.78 -4.42
N GLN A 160 1.38 -10.85 -4.83
CA GLN A 160 2.77 -11.09 -5.25
C GLN A 160 2.85 -11.95 -6.52
N PHE A 161 2.75 -13.27 -6.39
CA PHE A 161 2.98 -14.21 -7.49
C PHE A 161 1.70 -14.62 -8.24
N GLY A 162 0.52 -14.37 -7.68
CA GLY A 162 -0.76 -14.85 -8.20
C GLY A 162 -1.06 -14.45 -9.64
N ILE A 163 -0.66 -13.24 -10.07
CA ILE A 163 -0.83 -12.79 -11.46
C ILE A 163 0.03 -13.57 -12.47
N TYR A 164 1.07 -14.26 -12.01
CA TYR A 164 1.97 -15.05 -12.86
C TYR A 164 1.52 -16.49 -13.03
N ARG A 165 0.31 -16.83 -12.55
CA ARG A 165 -0.27 -18.18 -12.68
C ARG A 165 0.70 -19.26 -12.22
N PRO A 166 1.03 -19.32 -10.91
CA PRO A 166 1.94 -20.33 -10.38
C PRO A 166 1.48 -21.78 -10.66
N ASP A 167 0.19 -21.98 -10.97
CA ASP A 167 -0.39 -23.22 -11.48
C ASP A 167 0.21 -23.69 -12.82
N GLN A 168 0.86 -22.80 -13.56
CA GLN A 168 1.52 -23.09 -14.84
C GLN A 168 3.03 -23.30 -14.69
N PHE A 169 3.59 -23.18 -13.47
CA PHE A 169 4.99 -23.49 -13.23
C PHE A 169 5.19 -25.00 -13.16
N TRP A 170 6.31 -25.50 -13.67
CA TRP A 170 6.57 -26.94 -13.71
C TRP A 170 8.06 -27.25 -13.52
N PHE A 171 8.36 -28.38 -12.88
CA PHE A 171 9.73 -28.84 -12.73
C PHE A 171 10.15 -29.65 -13.96
N ALA A 172 11.34 -29.36 -14.50
CA ALA A 172 11.87 -30.03 -15.68
C ALA A 172 11.99 -31.55 -15.53
N ASP A 173 12.16 -32.01 -14.29
CA ASP A 173 12.34 -33.42 -13.94
C ASP A 173 11.06 -34.05 -13.36
N ALA A 174 9.91 -33.36 -13.46
CA ALA A 174 8.64 -33.92 -13.00
C ALA A 174 8.25 -35.11 -13.88
N PRO A 175 7.90 -36.27 -13.30
CA PRO A 175 7.37 -37.38 -14.08
C PRO A 175 6.07 -36.95 -14.77
N ASP A 176 5.88 -37.36 -16.02
CA ASP A 176 4.62 -37.14 -16.74
C ASP A 176 3.46 -37.63 -15.88
N VAL A 177 2.56 -36.72 -15.50
CA VAL A 177 1.32 -37.08 -14.83
C VAL A 177 0.36 -37.54 -15.94
N PRO A 178 -0.05 -38.82 -15.95
CA PRO A 178 -0.97 -39.29 -16.98
C PRO A 178 -2.27 -38.49 -16.91
N ALA A 179 -2.85 -38.19 -18.08
CA ALA A 179 -4.13 -37.49 -18.16
C ALA A 179 -5.21 -38.27 -17.39
N PRO A 180 -6.10 -37.58 -16.65
CA PRO A 180 -7.18 -38.26 -15.93
C PRO A 180 -8.08 -38.98 -16.94
N GLY A 181 -7.96 -40.30 -17.03
CA GLY A 181 -8.71 -41.15 -17.96
C GLY A 181 -7.88 -42.21 -18.68
N GLU A 182 -6.55 -42.13 -18.65
CA GLU A 182 -5.67 -43.17 -19.21
C GLU A 182 -5.13 -44.08 -18.09
N GLY A 183 -6.03 -44.89 -17.52
CA GLY A 183 -5.67 -45.85 -16.49
C GLY A 183 -6.77 -46.89 -16.28
N GLY A 184 -6.73 -47.95 -17.09
CA GLY A 184 -7.22 -49.31 -16.78
C GLY A 184 -8.68 -49.48 -16.40
#